data_AF-A0A3Q9RMI5-F1
#
_entry.id   AF-A0A3Q9RMI5-F1
#
_cell.length_a   1.000
_cell.length_b   1.000
_cell.length_c   1.000
_cell.angle_alpha   90.00
_cell.angle_beta   90.00
_cell.angle_gamma   90.00
#
_symmetry.space_group_name_H-M   'P 1'
#
loop_
_entity.id
_entity.type
_entity.pdbx_description
1 polymer ?
#
loop_
_entity_poly.entity_id
_entity_poly.type
_entity_poly.pdbx_seq_one_letter_code
_entity_poly.pdbx_strand_id
1 'polypeptide(L)'
;MIDSAIDTFEKRFYQETYQQLSPETCARLDALLESHDKGESNEGESDILAFRHLLSSPRKPSVNTMDTEVKKLLAIRHLQIPEGLFHQLTPNLIKKFRLRAATETVTKLRAHPTHIRYTLLTILFWHRQAEIIDYLVDLLDEIILKVGNKAKNSTRNEAVAELEKVQGKSKHILNLLKATVDHPDGIIQDTLYPIVNPSTIRDIIKDMTRSNREYKEKIYIKMHSSYRGHYRRSLCNILKNLTFRSNNLFHQPTIEALQLIQEYSDSGQRFFAVGDEVPIEGVIQPKWKDIIIETDSKGIERVNRINYEIAVLQSLRTGLRCKEIWIEGADRYRNPDEDLPQDFEEHKDEYFQALKAPLDVEPFISDIKQLMKDKLHLLNQGFEDKSNDKVAITSRNNKGWIRVTPLEKQPEPPHLSMIKQEIRDRWSNINLLDLLKETDFLTGFTNHFKTTADRSILDQETIQRRLLLCLFGLGTNTGLKAVSAGNNLDSYRELQYIRNKFIHKDHLRKANAEVTNHIIYHRMKEV
;
A
#
# COMPACT_ATOMS: atom_id res chain seq x y z
N MET A 1 -37.71 -18.45 1.68
CA MET A 1 -37.07 -19.06 0.48
C MET A 1 -35.59 -18.73 0.38
N ILE A 2 -35.18 -17.46 0.50
CA ILE A 2 -33.77 -17.05 0.41
C ILE A 2 -32.89 -17.71 1.49
N ASP A 3 -33.29 -17.69 2.76
CA ASP A 3 -32.48 -18.29 3.84
C ASP A 3 -32.30 -19.81 3.69
N SER A 4 -33.31 -20.50 3.15
CA SER A 4 -33.23 -21.94 2.86
C SER A 4 -32.27 -22.24 1.71
N ALA A 5 -32.22 -21.38 0.70
CA ALA A 5 -31.27 -21.51 -0.41
C ALA A 5 -29.84 -21.26 0.07
N ILE A 6 -29.63 -20.26 0.94
CA ILE A 6 -28.33 -19.98 1.56
C ILE A 6 -27.86 -21.18 2.40
N ASP A 7 -28.72 -21.73 3.26
CA ASP A 7 -28.37 -22.90 4.09
C ASP A 7 -28.01 -24.13 3.22
N THR A 8 -28.76 -24.36 2.15
CA THR A 8 -28.49 -25.44 1.20
C THR A 8 -27.14 -25.26 0.49
N PHE A 9 -26.87 -24.03 0.04
CA PHE A 9 -25.58 -23.67 -0.57
C PHE A 9 -24.42 -23.88 0.42
N GLU A 10 -24.53 -23.38 1.66
CA GLU A 10 -23.46 -23.50 2.65
C GLU A 10 -23.17 -24.97 3.01
N LYS A 11 -24.21 -25.79 3.20
CA LYS A 11 -24.04 -27.24 3.46
C LYS A 11 -23.30 -27.94 2.31
N ARG A 12 -23.72 -27.65 1.07
CA ARG A 12 -23.07 -28.20 -0.12
C ARG A 12 -21.61 -27.75 -0.22
N PHE A 13 -21.37 -26.46 -0.04
CA PHE A 13 -20.04 -25.86 -0.06
C PHE A 13 -19.09 -26.51 0.96
N TYR A 14 -19.53 -26.71 2.21
CA TYR A 14 -18.70 -27.36 3.23
C TYR A 14 -18.38 -28.82 2.89
N GLN A 15 -19.32 -29.55 2.30
CA GLN A 15 -19.10 -30.94 1.92
C GLN A 15 -18.16 -31.07 0.71
N GLU A 16 -18.41 -30.30 -0.35
CA GLU A 16 -17.59 -30.32 -1.57
C GLU A 16 -16.15 -29.89 -1.30
N THR A 17 -15.96 -28.86 -0.46
CA THR A 17 -14.62 -28.41 -0.07
C THR A 17 -13.89 -29.51 0.70
N TYR A 18 -14.54 -30.14 1.68
CA TYR A 18 -13.94 -31.19 2.49
C TYR A 18 -13.53 -32.41 1.66
N GLN A 19 -14.33 -32.81 0.68
CA GLN A 19 -14.03 -33.95 -0.20
C GLN A 19 -12.79 -33.74 -1.09
N GLN A 20 -12.41 -32.48 -1.33
CA GLN A 20 -11.22 -32.12 -2.11
C GLN A 20 -9.94 -32.03 -1.27
N LEU A 21 -10.03 -32.18 0.07
CA LEU A 21 -8.86 -32.11 0.95
C LEU A 21 -8.22 -33.48 1.10
N SER A 22 -6.88 -33.51 1.04
CA SER A 22 -6.13 -34.72 1.33
C SER A 22 -6.15 -35.04 2.84
N PRO A 23 -6.04 -36.32 3.24
CA PRO A 23 -5.89 -36.69 4.65
C PRO A 23 -4.69 -36.01 5.31
N GLU A 24 -3.62 -35.77 4.55
CA GLU A 24 -2.42 -35.09 5.00
C GLU A 24 -2.69 -33.60 5.32
N THR A 25 -3.39 -32.89 4.44
CA THR A 25 -3.84 -31.51 4.67
C THR A 25 -4.67 -31.41 5.96
N CYS A 26 -5.62 -32.33 6.15
CA CYS A 26 -6.44 -32.38 7.37
C CYS A 26 -5.61 -32.62 8.63
N ALA A 27 -4.66 -33.57 8.59
CA ALA A 27 -3.77 -33.85 9.73
C ALA A 27 -2.89 -32.65 10.09
N ARG A 28 -2.36 -31.93 9.08
CA ARG A 28 -1.55 -30.72 9.31
C ARG A 28 -2.38 -29.56 9.89
N LEU A 29 -3.64 -29.42 9.47
CA LEU A 29 -4.58 -28.45 10.05
C LEU A 29 -4.91 -28.78 11.52
N ASP A 30 -5.10 -30.06 11.85
CA ASP A 30 -5.34 -30.48 13.23
C ASP A 30 -4.11 -30.25 14.12
N ALA A 31 -2.90 -30.61 13.65
CA ALA A 31 -1.65 -30.32 14.35
C ALA A 31 -1.45 -28.82 14.63
N LEU A 32 -1.87 -27.96 13.68
CA LEU A 32 -1.85 -26.52 13.87
C LEU A 32 -2.78 -26.09 15.01
N LEU A 33 -3.98 -26.65 15.10
CA LEU A 33 -4.89 -26.37 16.20
C LEU A 33 -4.34 -26.87 17.53
N GLU A 34 -3.69 -28.03 17.57
CA GLU A 34 -3.07 -28.59 18.80
C GLU A 34 -1.89 -27.77 19.31
N SER A 35 -1.07 -27.21 18.41
CA SER A 35 0.06 -26.36 18.78
C SER A 35 -0.35 -25.08 19.53
N HIS A 36 -1.59 -24.61 19.35
CA HIS A 36 -2.14 -23.49 20.12
C HIS A 36 -2.20 -23.77 21.63
N ASP A 37 -2.45 -25.01 22.05
CA ASP A 37 -2.63 -25.34 23.46
C ASP A 37 -1.31 -25.47 24.23
N LYS A 38 -0.20 -25.66 23.50
CA LYS A 38 1.15 -25.78 24.07
C LYS A 38 1.89 -24.44 24.21
N GLY A 39 1.27 -23.33 23.77
CA GLY A 39 1.95 -22.06 23.51
C GLY A 39 1.86 -20.96 24.57
N GLU A 40 1.53 -21.27 25.84
CA GLU A 40 1.70 -20.30 26.95
C GLU A 40 3.00 -20.54 27.75
N SER A 41 3.81 -21.53 27.40
CA SER A 41 5.09 -21.80 28.07
C SER A 41 6.19 -22.13 27.07
N ASN A 42 7.28 -21.38 27.20
CA ASN A 42 8.63 -21.57 26.66
C ASN A 42 8.98 -20.80 25.37
N GLU A 43 9.72 -19.70 25.58
CA GLU A 43 10.77 -19.23 24.68
C GLU A 43 11.81 -20.34 24.51
N GLY A 44 11.62 -21.21 23.53
CA GLY A 44 12.57 -22.28 23.22
C GLY A 44 12.19 -23.02 21.94
N GLU A 45 12.99 -22.80 20.89
CA GLU A 45 13.22 -23.68 19.73
C GLU A 45 12.12 -24.70 19.37
N SER A 46 10.91 -24.22 19.05
CA SER A 46 9.96 -24.96 18.24
C SER A 46 9.70 -24.16 16.98
N ASP A 47 10.06 -24.71 15.82
CA ASP A 47 9.81 -24.13 14.49
C ASP A 47 8.32 -24.00 14.15
N ILE A 48 7.42 -24.46 15.05
CA ILE A 48 5.97 -24.41 14.86
C ILE A 48 5.44 -23.07 15.35
N LEU A 49 5.10 -22.18 14.39
CA LEU A 49 4.41 -20.94 14.69
C LEU A 49 2.99 -21.22 15.24
N ALA A 50 2.68 -20.68 16.42
CA ALA A 50 1.36 -20.82 17.01
C ALA A 50 0.25 -20.25 16.08
N PHE A 51 -0.95 -20.85 16.13
CA PHE A 51 -2.12 -20.45 15.33
C PHE A 51 -2.37 -18.94 15.28
N ARG A 52 -2.34 -18.26 16.45
CA ARG A 52 -2.55 -16.81 16.53
C ARG A 52 -1.43 -15.99 15.90
N HIS A 53 -0.21 -16.51 15.92
CA HIS A 53 0.93 -15.85 15.30
C HIS A 53 0.76 -15.82 13.77
N LEU A 54 0.29 -16.90 13.14
CA LEU A 54 0.00 -16.95 11.71
C LEU A 54 -1.04 -15.92 11.27
N LEU A 55 -2.02 -15.62 12.12
CA LEU A 55 -3.08 -14.63 11.86
C LEU A 55 -2.67 -13.18 12.10
N SER A 56 -1.51 -12.94 12.72
CA SER A 56 -1.08 -11.59 13.09
C SER A 56 -0.54 -10.79 11.90
N SER A 57 -1.00 -9.55 11.72
CA SER A 57 -0.45 -8.61 10.73
C SER A 57 1.04 -8.29 10.99
N PRO A 58 1.81 -7.94 9.94
CA PRO A 58 3.20 -7.54 10.09
C PRO A 58 3.34 -6.30 10.98
N ARG A 59 4.47 -6.22 11.67
CA ARG A 59 4.88 -5.03 12.44
C ARG A 59 5.53 -4.00 11.51
N LYS A 60 6.11 -2.94 12.09
CA LYS A 60 6.88 -1.93 11.35
C LYS A 60 7.95 -2.60 10.45
N PRO A 61 8.19 -2.09 9.24
CA PRO A 61 9.13 -2.68 8.31
C PRO A 61 10.54 -2.78 8.89
N SER A 62 11.03 -4.01 8.92
CA SER A 62 12.36 -4.38 9.37
C SER A 62 12.76 -5.71 8.76
N VAL A 63 14.06 -6.01 8.79
CA VAL A 63 14.62 -7.31 8.41
C VAL A 63 13.92 -8.45 9.17
N ASN A 64 13.80 -8.32 10.49
CA ASN A 64 13.12 -9.33 11.32
C ASN A 64 11.66 -9.52 10.92
N THR A 65 10.97 -8.44 10.54
CA THR A 65 9.57 -8.53 10.08
C THR A 65 9.47 -9.29 8.76
N MET A 66 10.34 -9.01 7.79
CA MET A 66 10.39 -9.76 6.54
C MET A 66 10.61 -11.26 6.79
N ASP A 67 11.62 -11.61 7.59
CA ASP A 67 11.94 -13.02 7.87
C ASP A 67 10.78 -13.72 8.60
N THR A 68 10.11 -13.01 9.51
CA THR A 68 8.93 -13.53 10.22
C THR A 68 7.77 -13.79 9.27
N GLU A 69 7.48 -12.88 8.34
CA GLU A 69 6.40 -13.07 7.36
C GLU A 69 6.73 -14.20 6.36
N VAL A 70 8.01 -14.36 5.95
CA VAL A 70 8.43 -15.52 5.14
C VAL A 70 8.21 -16.84 5.89
N LYS A 71 8.55 -16.90 7.19
CA LYS A 71 8.27 -18.08 8.03
C LYS A 71 6.77 -18.40 8.10
N LYS A 72 5.91 -17.38 8.22
CA LYS A 72 4.45 -17.57 8.18
C LYS A 72 3.98 -18.12 6.83
N LEU A 73 4.50 -17.57 5.73
CA LEU A 73 4.19 -18.05 4.37
C LEU A 73 4.56 -19.52 4.21
N LEU A 74 5.77 -19.91 4.60
CA LEU A 74 6.24 -21.29 4.55
C LEU A 74 5.40 -22.23 5.42
N ALA A 75 5.03 -21.81 6.63
CA ALA A 75 4.18 -22.59 7.52
C ALA A 75 2.77 -22.82 6.91
N ILE A 76 2.20 -21.83 6.22
CA ILE A 76 0.90 -21.97 5.55
C ILE A 76 1.02 -22.84 4.30
N ARG A 77 2.07 -22.69 3.49
CA ARG A 77 2.32 -23.58 2.35
C ARG A 77 2.53 -25.03 2.78
N HIS A 78 3.12 -25.24 3.95
CA HIS A 78 3.21 -26.56 4.55
C HIS A 78 1.84 -27.15 4.88
N LEU A 79 0.73 -26.40 4.88
CA LEU A 79 -0.60 -27.03 4.99
C LEU A 79 -1.01 -27.78 3.72
N GLN A 80 -0.36 -27.54 2.57
CA GLN A 80 -0.70 -28.15 1.28
C GLN A 80 -2.18 -28.00 0.94
N ILE A 81 -2.68 -26.77 1.05
CA ILE A 81 -4.03 -26.43 0.61
C ILE A 81 -4.03 -26.36 -0.94
N PRO A 82 -4.96 -27.03 -1.63
CA PRO A 82 -5.05 -26.95 -3.09
C PRO A 82 -5.27 -25.52 -3.58
N GLU A 83 -4.49 -25.07 -4.58
CA GLU A 83 -4.47 -23.66 -5.02
C GLU A 83 -5.81 -23.22 -5.65
N GLY A 84 -6.48 -24.12 -6.39
CA GLY A 84 -7.74 -23.84 -7.10
C GLY A 84 -9.04 -24.01 -6.31
N LEU A 85 -8.96 -24.34 -5.02
CA LEU A 85 -10.11 -24.79 -4.21
C LEU A 85 -11.26 -23.77 -4.15
N PHE A 86 -10.95 -22.47 -4.24
CA PHE A 86 -11.92 -21.38 -4.08
C PHE A 86 -12.07 -20.49 -5.31
N HIS A 87 -11.54 -20.88 -6.48
CA HIS A 87 -11.62 -20.04 -7.70
C HIS A 87 -13.05 -19.75 -8.16
N GLN A 88 -13.99 -20.66 -7.87
CA GLN A 88 -15.41 -20.49 -8.23
C GLN A 88 -16.19 -19.64 -7.22
N LEU A 89 -15.60 -19.29 -6.07
CA LEU A 89 -16.26 -18.45 -5.08
C LEU A 89 -16.04 -16.97 -5.38
N THR A 90 -17.10 -16.19 -5.21
CA THR A 90 -16.98 -14.73 -5.26
C THR A 90 -16.06 -14.22 -4.14
N PRO A 91 -15.23 -13.19 -4.38
CA PRO A 91 -14.33 -12.63 -3.36
C PRO A 91 -15.04 -12.20 -2.07
N ASN A 92 -16.31 -11.77 -2.17
CA ASN A 92 -17.12 -11.39 -1.02
C ASN A 92 -17.46 -12.58 -0.12
N LEU A 93 -17.75 -13.76 -0.69
CA LEU A 93 -17.97 -14.98 0.07
C LEU A 93 -16.69 -15.47 0.75
N ILE A 94 -15.55 -15.42 0.05
CA ILE A 94 -14.26 -15.78 0.63
C ILE A 94 -13.98 -14.90 1.86
N LYS A 95 -14.13 -13.58 1.71
CA LYS A 95 -13.96 -12.62 2.81
C LYS A 95 -14.92 -12.91 3.97
N LYS A 96 -16.19 -13.23 3.69
CA LYS A 96 -17.19 -13.60 4.71
C LYS A 96 -16.71 -14.80 5.56
N PHE A 97 -16.38 -15.93 4.94
CA PHE A 97 -15.99 -17.13 5.67
C PHE A 97 -14.61 -17.02 6.31
N ARG A 98 -13.66 -16.32 5.68
CA ARG A 98 -12.35 -15.99 6.29
C ARG A 98 -12.53 -15.17 7.56
N LEU A 99 -13.40 -14.15 7.54
CA LEU A 99 -13.69 -13.33 8.73
C LEU A 99 -14.38 -14.16 9.82
N ARG A 100 -15.32 -15.03 9.45
CA ARG A 100 -15.95 -15.96 10.39
C ARG A 100 -14.90 -16.82 11.09
N ALA A 101 -14.06 -17.50 10.32
CA ALA A 101 -13.03 -18.40 10.84
C ALA A 101 -11.99 -17.66 11.71
N ALA A 102 -11.51 -16.50 11.28
CA ALA A 102 -10.51 -15.70 11.99
C ALA A 102 -10.98 -15.19 13.36
N THR A 103 -12.29 -15.10 13.58
CA THR A 103 -12.90 -14.52 14.78
C THR A 103 -13.41 -15.58 15.76
N GLU A 104 -13.37 -16.86 15.39
CA GLU A 104 -13.69 -17.96 16.28
C GLU A 104 -12.50 -18.36 17.16
N THR A 105 -12.79 -18.88 18.35
CA THR A 105 -11.75 -19.46 19.21
C THR A 105 -11.38 -20.84 18.69
N VAL A 106 -10.15 -21.30 18.98
CA VAL A 106 -9.69 -22.65 18.62
C VAL A 106 -10.66 -23.73 19.15
N THR A 107 -11.18 -23.57 20.36
CA THR A 107 -12.20 -24.46 20.93
C THR A 107 -13.47 -24.53 20.10
N LYS A 108 -13.97 -23.38 19.59
CA LYS A 108 -15.16 -23.35 18.72
C LYS A 108 -14.88 -23.96 17.36
N LEU A 109 -13.73 -23.67 16.77
CA LEU A 109 -13.30 -24.27 15.51
C LEU A 109 -13.24 -25.80 15.61
N ARG A 110 -12.74 -26.35 16.74
CA ARG A 110 -12.70 -27.80 16.98
C ARG A 110 -14.08 -28.43 17.17
N ALA A 111 -15.02 -27.71 17.77
CA ALA A 111 -16.35 -28.20 18.08
C ALA A 111 -17.26 -28.32 16.84
N HIS A 112 -16.90 -27.70 15.72
CA HIS A 112 -17.64 -27.87 14.46
C HIS A 112 -17.52 -29.29 13.92
N PRO A 113 -18.55 -29.77 13.19
CA PRO A 113 -18.43 -30.96 12.36
C PRO A 113 -17.22 -30.89 11.42
N THR A 114 -16.60 -32.03 11.13
CA THR A 114 -15.35 -32.12 10.36
C THR A 114 -15.36 -31.31 9.06
N HIS A 115 -16.40 -31.46 8.25
CA HIS A 115 -16.56 -30.74 6.97
C HIS A 115 -16.62 -29.22 7.15
N ILE A 116 -17.29 -28.72 8.19
CA ILE A 116 -17.33 -27.28 8.50
C ILE A 116 -15.96 -26.81 9.02
N ARG A 117 -15.38 -27.53 9.97
CA ARG A 117 -14.08 -27.21 10.59
C ARG A 117 -13.00 -27.05 9.53
N TYR A 118 -12.80 -28.07 8.70
CA TYR A 118 -11.75 -28.05 7.70
C TYR A 118 -12.02 -27.00 6.63
N THR A 119 -13.26 -26.81 6.17
CA THR A 119 -13.56 -25.75 5.20
C THR A 119 -13.23 -24.36 5.76
N LEU A 120 -13.61 -24.05 7.00
CA LEU A 120 -13.32 -22.76 7.64
C LEU A 120 -11.81 -22.54 7.85
N LEU A 121 -11.06 -23.57 8.23
CA LEU A 121 -9.61 -23.46 8.38
C LEU A 121 -8.91 -23.30 7.03
N THR A 122 -9.33 -24.07 6.04
CA THR A 122 -8.75 -24.02 4.70
C THR A 122 -8.98 -22.65 4.06
N ILE A 123 -10.21 -22.10 4.13
CA ILE A 123 -10.47 -20.76 3.57
C ILE A 123 -9.75 -19.65 4.34
N LEU A 124 -9.60 -19.81 5.67
CA LEU A 124 -8.81 -18.91 6.49
C LEU A 124 -7.36 -18.86 6.02
N PHE A 125 -6.71 -20.02 5.88
CA PHE A 125 -5.29 -20.09 5.53
C PHE A 125 -5.01 -19.86 4.06
N TRP A 126 -5.91 -20.24 3.16
CA TRP A 126 -5.83 -19.91 1.73
C TRP A 126 -5.82 -18.39 1.53
N HIS A 127 -6.79 -17.68 2.10
CA HIS A 127 -6.82 -16.22 2.02
C HIS A 127 -5.67 -15.57 2.83
N ARG A 128 -5.24 -16.20 3.93
CA ARG A 128 -4.11 -15.70 4.73
C ARG A 128 -2.79 -15.79 3.98
N GLN A 129 -2.59 -16.80 3.15
CA GLN A 129 -1.43 -16.92 2.26
C GLN A 129 -1.34 -15.70 1.35
N ALA A 130 -2.43 -15.35 0.68
CA ALA A 130 -2.51 -14.18 -0.19
C ALA A 130 -2.22 -12.86 0.54
N GLU A 131 -2.78 -12.69 1.75
CA GLU A 131 -2.48 -11.52 2.59
C GLU A 131 -0.99 -11.43 2.95
N ILE A 132 -0.35 -12.54 3.29
CA ILE A 132 1.09 -12.55 3.65
C ILE A 132 1.95 -12.24 2.43
N ILE A 133 1.62 -12.78 1.25
CA ILE A 133 2.30 -12.43 0.01
C ILE A 133 2.21 -10.93 -0.24
N ASP A 134 1.00 -10.35 -0.16
CA ASP A 134 0.82 -8.91 -0.31
C ASP A 134 1.63 -8.10 0.73
N TYR A 135 1.70 -8.56 1.98
CA TYR A 135 2.49 -7.91 3.01
C TYR A 135 3.99 -7.98 2.75
N LEU A 136 4.49 -9.10 2.23
CA LEU A 136 5.89 -9.23 1.83
C LEU A 136 6.24 -8.25 0.72
N VAL A 137 5.31 -8.02 -0.23
CA VAL A 137 5.46 -7.01 -1.28
C VAL A 137 5.47 -5.60 -0.71
N ASP A 138 4.54 -5.27 0.19
CA ASP A 138 4.49 -3.96 0.83
C ASP A 138 5.79 -3.68 1.62
N LEU A 139 6.31 -4.69 2.34
CA LEU A 139 7.60 -4.60 3.04
C LEU A 139 8.78 -4.39 2.07
N LEU A 140 8.78 -5.09 0.94
CA LEU A 140 9.78 -4.95 -0.11
C LEU A 140 9.74 -3.53 -0.71
N ASP A 141 8.56 -3.01 -1.07
CA ASP A 141 8.38 -1.65 -1.60
C ASP A 141 8.94 -0.60 -0.64
N GLU A 142 8.56 -0.69 0.64
CA GLU A 142 8.93 0.31 1.64
C GLU A 142 10.43 0.28 1.95
N ILE A 143 11.04 -0.92 2.03
CA ILE A 143 12.47 -1.06 2.31
C ILE A 143 13.32 -0.55 1.15
N ILE A 144 12.97 -0.87 -0.09
CA ILE A 144 13.68 -0.36 -1.28
C ILE A 144 13.60 1.16 -1.32
N LEU A 145 12.41 1.73 -1.07
CA LEU A 145 12.21 3.16 -1.00
C LEU A 145 13.07 3.80 0.10
N LYS A 146 13.11 3.19 1.29
CA LYS A 146 13.89 3.67 2.44
C LYS A 146 15.39 3.67 2.16
N VAL A 147 15.93 2.61 1.56
CA VAL A 147 17.35 2.53 1.17
C VAL A 147 17.70 3.62 0.16
N GLY A 148 16.88 3.78 -0.89
CA GLY A 148 17.10 4.81 -1.91
C GLY A 148 17.00 6.24 -1.35
N ASN A 149 15.98 6.52 -0.53
CA ASN A 149 15.79 7.85 0.07
C ASN A 149 16.89 8.19 1.07
N LYS A 150 17.35 7.23 1.89
CA LYS A 150 18.46 7.44 2.82
C LYS A 150 19.74 7.79 2.08
N ALA A 151 20.06 7.07 1.01
CA ALA A 151 21.23 7.35 0.18
C ALA A 151 21.16 8.74 -0.45
N LYS A 152 20.04 9.08 -1.10
CA LYS A 152 19.83 10.41 -1.71
C LYS A 152 19.92 11.54 -0.69
N ASN A 153 19.22 11.42 0.44
CA ASN A 153 19.19 12.46 1.46
C ASN A 153 20.56 12.66 2.11
N SER A 154 21.29 11.57 2.38
CA SER A 154 22.66 11.66 2.91
C SER A 154 23.60 12.33 1.91
N THR A 155 23.58 11.96 0.63
CA THR A 155 24.44 12.60 -0.39
C THR A 155 24.05 14.05 -0.63
N ARG A 156 22.76 14.38 -0.60
CA ARG A 156 22.29 15.77 -0.65
C ARG A 156 22.81 16.58 0.52
N ASN A 157 22.71 16.07 1.75
CA ASN A 157 23.17 16.77 2.94
C ASN A 157 24.70 16.98 2.92
N GLU A 158 25.47 15.98 2.48
CA GLU A 158 26.92 16.12 2.29
C GLU A 158 27.26 17.16 1.21
N ALA A 159 26.55 17.16 0.08
CA ALA A 159 26.76 18.16 -0.97
C ALA A 159 26.43 19.57 -0.47
N VAL A 160 25.37 19.75 0.31
CA VAL A 160 25.04 21.03 0.95
C VAL A 160 26.15 21.46 1.92
N ALA A 161 26.65 20.55 2.76
CA ALA A 161 27.73 20.84 3.69
C ALA A 161 29.07 21.14 2.98
N GLU A 162 29.36 20.48 1.85
CA GLU A 162 30.51 20.80 0.99
C GLU A 162 30.34 22.20 0.38
N LEU A 163 29.15 22.56 -0.10
CA LEU A 163 28.86 23.89 -0.65
C LEU A 163 28.97 25.01 0.40
N GLU A 164 28.50 24.77 1.63
CA GLU A 164 28.64 25.71 2.75
C GLU A 164 30.12 26.00 3.07
N LYS A 165 31.01 25.02 2.91
CA LYS A 165 32.47 25.20 3.10
C LYS A 165 33.16 25.92 1.93
N VAL A 166 32.54 25.94 0.75
CA VAL A 166 33.13 26.42 -0.51
C VAL A 166 32.65 27.83 -0.89
N GLN A 167 32.01 28.58 0.03
CA GLN A 167 31.50 29.95 -0.20
C GLN A 167 32.50 30.93 -0.88
N GLY A 168 33.82 30.68 -0.81
CA GLY A 168 34.83 31.45 -1.56
C GLY A 168 34.75 31.32 -3.09
N LYS A 169 34.42 30.14 -3.65
CA LYS A 169 34.33 29.90 -5.12
C LYS A 169 33.04 30.50 -5.73
N SER A 170 31.96 30.54 -4.96
CA SER A 170 30.69 31.16 -5.37
C SER A 170 30.84 32.66 -5.66
N LYS A 171 31.74 33.34 -4.94
CA LYS A 171 32.10 34.74 -5.20
C LYS A 171 32.75 34.92 -6.58
N HIS A 172 33.58 33.96 -7.01
CA HIS A 172 34.24 34.03 -8.33
C HIS A 172 33.25 33.81 -9.47
N ILE A 173 32.28 32.90 -9.30
CA ILE A 173 31.19 32.70 -10.27
C ILE A 173 30.32 33.96 -10.38
N LEU A 174 29.96 34.56 -9.24
CA LEU A 174 29.17 35.80 -9.21
C LEU A 174 29.91 36.96 -9.88
N ASN A 175 31.22 37.07 -9.66
CA ASN A 175 32.07 38.10 -10.26
C ASN A 175 32.25 37.89 -11.77
N LEU A 176 32.39 36.66 -12.24
CA LEU A 176 32.40 36.31 -13.67
C LEU A 176 31.08 36.72 -14.34
N LEU A 177 29.94 36.39 -13.72
CA LEU A 177 28.62 36.74 -14.24
C LEU A 177 28.40 38.26 -14.29
N LYS A 178 28.83 38.99 -13.26
CA LYS A 178 28.78 40.47 -13.25
C LYS A 178 29.64 41.06 -14.36
N ALA A 179 30.88 40.61 -14.53
CA ALA A 179 31.76 41.10 -15.57
C ALA A 179 31.22 40.87 -16.99
N THR A 180 30.56 39.73 -17.24
CA THR A 180 29.87 39.50 -18.52
C THR A 180 28.65 40.38 -18.75
N VAL A 181 27.98 40.84 -17.69
CA VAL A 181 26.82 41.75 -17.79
C VAL A 181 27.28 43.19 -17.95
N ASP A 182 28.33 43.60 -17.24
CA ASP A 182 28.86 44.97 -17.25
C ASP A 182 29.65 45.27 -18.53
N HIS A 183 30.24 44.24 -19.17
CA HIS A 183 31.03 44.36 -20.40
C HIS A 183 30.61 43.31 -21.45
N PRO A 184 29.43 43.46 -22.07
CA PRO A 184 28.86 42.46 -22.98
C PRO A 184 29.68 42.26 -24.27
N ASP A 185 30.32 43.33 -24.77
CA ASP A 185 31.14 43.32 -26.00
C ASP A 185 32.65 43.28 -25.71
N GLY A 186 33.03 43.05 -24.45
CA GLY A 186 34.43 43.06 -24.03
C GLY A 186 35.21 41.83 -24.50
N ILE A 187 36.50 42.01 -24.82
CA ILE A 187 37.40 40.90 -25.11
C ILE A 187 37.56 40.07 -23.84
N ILE A 188 37.21 38.78 -23.89
CA ILE A 188 37.20 37.83 -22.75
C ILE A 188 38.50 37.88 -21.93
N GLN A 189 39.63 37.99 -22.64
CA GLN A 189 40.95 38.00 -22.03
C GLN A 189 41.19 39.23 -21.14
N ASP A 190 40.62 40.38 -21.50
CA ASP A 190 40.84 41.65 -20.82
C ASP A 190 39.78 41.95 -19.76
N THR A 191 38.61 41.30 -19.86
CA THR A 191 37.48 41.51 -18.96
C THR A 191 37.32 40.42 -17.90
N LEU A 192 37.57 39.15 -18.23
CA LEU A 192 37.29 38.02 -17.34
C LEU A 192 38.53 37.48 -16.62
N TYR A 193 39.68 37.42 -17.29
CA TYR A 193 40.91 36.85 -16.71
C TYR A 193 41.62 37.68 -15.63
N PRO A 194 41.46 39.02 -15.56
CA PRO A 194 41.92 39.80 -14.40
C PRO A 194 41.12 39.51 -13.12
N ILE A 195 39.88 39.04 -13.27
CA ILE A 195 38.95 38.80 -12.15
C ILE A 195 39.08 37.35 -11.66
N VAL A 196 39.21 36.40 -12.60
CA VAL A 196 39.41 34.97 -12.32
C VAL A 196 40.37 34.40 -13.36
N ASN A 197 41.49 33.85 -12.89
CA ASN A 197 42.49 33.22 -13.73
C ASN A 197 41.94 32.03 -14.55
N PRO A 198 42.42 31.82 -15.80
CA PRO A 198 41.93 30.76 -16.70
C PRO A 198 42.00 29.34 -16.13
N SER A 199 42.98 29.06 -15.28
CA SER A 199 43.11 27.78 -14.56
C SER A 199 41.94 27.56 -13.61
N THR A 200 41.54 28.58 -12.85
CA THR A 200 40.41 28.53 -11.91
C THR A 200 39.07 28.44 -12.64
N ILE A 201 38.93 29.07 -13.82
CA ILE A 201 37.75 28.88 -14.67
C ILE A 201 37.67 27.43 -15.16
N ARG A 202 38.79 26.85 -15.62
CA ARG A 202 38.86 25.43 -15.98
C ARG A 202 38.56 24.50 -14.81
N ASP A 203 39.06 24.82 -13.62
CA ASP A 203 38.79 24.05 -12.40
C ASP A 203 37.32 24.17 -11.97
N ILE A 204 36.69 25.35 -12.09
CA ILE A 204 35.25 25.54 -11.84
C ILE A 204 34.41 24.75 -12.85
N ILE A 205 34.74 24.79 -14.14
CA ILE A 205 34.02 24.02 -15.19
C ILE A 205 34.19 22.52 -14.95
N LYS A 206 35.40 22.06 -14.64
CA LYS A 206 35.72 20.66 -14.32
C LYS A 206 35.01 20.19 -13.05
N ASP A 207 34.97 21.02 -12.00
CA ASP A 207 34.22 20.76 -10.76
C ASP A 207 32.70 20.67 -11.05
N MET A 208 32.13 21.59 -11.83
CA MET A 208 30.69 21.60 -12.13
C MET A 208 30.24 20.48 -13.08
N THR A 209 31.07 20.06 -14.03
CA THR A 209 30.77 18.94 -14.94
C THR A 209 31.03 17.57 -14.32
N ARG A 210 32.02 17.43 -13.43
CA ARG A 210 32.24 16.18 -12.64
C ARG A 210 31.18 15.95 -11.58
N SER A 211 30.63 17.03 -11.02
CA SER A 211 29.68 16.99 -9.91
C SER A 211 28.52 16.01 -10.11
N ASN A 212 27.90 15.96 -11.30
CA ASN A 212 26.69 15.14 -11.48
C ASN A 212 26.97 13.63 -11.51
N ARG A 213 28.06 13.18 -12.16
CA ARG A 213 28.43 11.76 -12.19
C ARG A 213 28.92 11.30 -10.81
N GLU A 214 29.83 12.04 -10.19
CA GLU A 214 30.34 11.73 -8.85
C GLU A 214 29.22 11.75 -7.80
N TYR A 215 28.26 12.66 -7.93
CA TYR A 215 27.07 12.71 -7.06
C TYR A 215 26.20 11.45 -7.21
N LYS A 216 25.96 11.00 -8.45
CA LYS A 216 25.23 9.76 -8.73
C LYS A 216 25.99 8.53 -8.22
N GLU A 217 27.30 8.46 -8.43
CA GLU A 217 28.16 7.39 -7.91
C GLU A 217 28.13 7.36 -6.38
N LYS A 218 28.25 8.51 -5.70
CA LYS A 218 28.11 8.62 -4.23
C LYS A 218 26.76 8.08 -3.74
N ILE A 219 25.65 8.39 -4.43
CA ILE A 219 24.34 7.81 -4.10
C ILE A 219 24.38 6.29 -4.21
N TYR A 220 24.93 5.75 -5.32
CA TYR A 220 24.96 4.32 -5.55
C TYR A 220 25.85 3.57 -4.56
N ILE A 221 27.01 4.12 -4.20
CA ILE A 221 27.89 3.57 -3.16
C ILE A 221 27.15 3.45 -1.83
N LYS A 222 26.34 4.46 -1.46
CA LYS A 222 25.55 4.41 -0.22
C LYS A 222 24.37 3.45 -0.28
N MET A 223 23.73 3.33 -1.44
CA MET A 223 22.70 2.30 -1.65
C MET A 223 23.32 0.91 -1.53
N HIS A 224 24.44 0.69 -2.19
CA HIS A 224 25.21 -0.55 -2.14
C HIS A 224 25.59 -0.92 -0.70
N SER A 225 26.19 -0.01 0.05
CA SER A 225 26.61 -0.28 1.44
C SER A 225 25.42 -0.57 2.36
N SER A 226 24.31 0.15 2.16
CA SER A 226 23.07 -0.09 2.92
C SER A 226 22.43 -1.43 2.58
N TYR A 227 22.47 -1.83 1.31
CA TYR A 227 21.81 -3.03 0.82
C TYR A 227 22.61 -4.32 1.09
N ARG A 228 23.92 -4.32 0.84
CA ARG A 228 24.81 -5.51 0.84
C ARG A 228 24.75 -6.36 2.11
N GLY A 229 24.40 -5.77 3.25
CA GLY A 229 24.30 -6.46 4.54
C GLY A 229 22.99 -7.24 4.71
N HIS A 230 22.32 -7.02 5.85
CA HIS A 230 21.15 -7.80 6.26
C HIS A 230 19.93 -7.65 5.33
N TYR A 231 19.79 -6.51 4.63
CA TYR A 231 18.67 -6.31 3.70
C TYR A 231 18.74 -7.23 2.48
N ARG A 232 19.93 -7.41 1.88
CA ARG A 232 20.12 -8.30 0.73
C ARG A 232 19.66 -9.73 1.06
N ARG A 233 20.10 -10.29 2.19
CA ARG A 233 19.74 -11.65 2.59
C ARG A 233 18.23 -11.84 2.71
N SER A 234 17.54 -10.97 3.44
CA SER A 234 16.08 -11.11 3.61
C SER A 234 15.31 -10.84 2.32
N LEU A 235 15.75 -9.89 1.49
CA LEU A 235 15.12 -9.64 0.19
C LEU A 235 15.31 -10.84 -0.76
N CYS A 236 16.50 -11.44 -0.84
CA CYS A 236 16.71 -12.68 -1.58
C CYS A 236 15.81 -13.81 -1.07
N ASN A 237 15.61 -13.92 0.26
CA ASN A 237 14.70 -14.91 0.83
C ASN A 237 13.24 -14.66 0.42
N ILE A 238 12.79 -13.41 0.36
CA ILE A 238 11.47 -13.07 -0.19
C ILE A 238 11.39 -13.48 -1.67
N LEU A 239 12.36 -13.08 -2.49
CA LEU A 239 12.35 -13.37 -3.93
C LEU A 239 12.28 -14.88 -4.19
N LYS A 240 13.04 -15.69 -3.45
CA LYS A 240 13.03 -17.15 -3.55
C LYS A 240 11.67 -17.78 -3.22
N ASN A 241 10.86 -17.12 -2.40
CA ASN A 241 9.57 -17.63 -1.95
C ASN A 241 8.38 -17.06 -2.73
N LEU A 242 8.59 -16.15 -3.67
CA LEU A 242 7.51 -15.55 -4.46
C LEU A 242 7.72 -15.83 -5.96
N THR A 243 6.66 -16.24 -6.65
CA THR A 243 6.69 -16.44 -8.11
C THR A 243 6.20 -15.18 -8.80
N PHE A 244 7.11 -14.46 -9.45
CA PHE A 244 6.78 -13.25 -10.21
C PHE A 244 6.46 -13.60 -11.65
N ARG A 245 5.44 -12.96 -12.20
CA ARG A 245 4.97 -13.13 -13.57
C ARG A 245 4.65 -11.77 -14.20
N SER A 246 4.56 -11.75 -15.52
CA SER A 246 4.09 -10.61 -16.30
C SER A 246 3.38 -11.11 -17.54
N ASN A 247 2.28 -10.46 -17.92
CA ASN A 247 1.57 -10.74 -19.17
C ASN A 247 2.12 -9.87 -20.32
N ASN A 248 3.04 -8.96 -20.01
CA ASN A 248 3.60 -7.98 -20.93
C ASN A 248 5.06 -8.32 -21.26
N LEU A 249 5.33 -8.56 -22.56
CA LEU A 249 6.68 -8.87 -23.05
C LEU A 249 7.70 -7.77 -22.71
N PHE A 250 7.27 -6.51 -22.60
CA PHE A 250 8.15 -5.40 -22.23
C PHE A 250 8.74 -5.53 -20.82
N HIS A 251 8.05 -6.23 -19.92
CA HIS A 251 8.47 -6.42 -18.53
C HIS A 251 9.14 -7.78 -18.26
N GLN A 252 9.19 -8.68 -19.24
CA GLN A 252 9.88 -9.98 -19.14
C GLN A 252 11.38 -9.85 -18.76
N PRO A 253 12.15 -8.87 -19.27
CA PRO A 253 13.53 -8.67 -18.84
C PRO A 253 13.69 -8.49 -17.32
N THR A 254 12.68 -7.94 -16.63
CA THR A 254 12.71 -7.82 -15.17
C THR A 254 12.50 -9.17 -14.48
N ILE A 255 11.67 -10.05 -15.05
CA ILE A 255 11.47 -11.42 -14.55
C ILE A 255 12.73 -12.26 -14.73
N GLU A 256 13.34 -12.22 -15.92
CA GLU A 256 14.62 -12.86 -16.22
C GLU A 256 15.73 -12.36 -15.27
N ALA A 257 15.78 -11.04 -15.03
CA ALA A 257 16.73 -10.46 -14.10
C ALA A 257 16.54 -10.95 -12.65
N LEU A 258 15.31 -11.20 -12.22
CA LEU A 258 15.03 -11.79 -10.91
C LEU A 258 15.52 -13.24 -10.83
N GLN A 259 15.35 -14.02 -11.90
CA GLN A 259 15.86 -15.39 -11.98
C GLN A 259 17.40 -15.40 -11.87
N LEU A 260 18.08 -14.56 -12.65
CA LEU A 260 19.53 -14.42 -12.59
C LEU A 260 20.04 -14.03 -11.18
N ILE A 261 19.34 -13.13 -10.49
CA ILE A 261 19.67 -12.77 -9.09
C ILE A 261 19.55 -13.97 -8.16
N GLN A 262 18.55 -14.84 -8.36
CA GLN A 262 18.37 -16.04 -7.55
C GLN A 262 19.48 -17.06 -7.80
N GLU A 263 19.91 -17.25 -9.05
CA GLU A 263 21.04 -18.13 -9.39
C GLU A 263 22.35 -17.68 -8.71
N TYR A 264 22.53 -16.37 -8.59
CA TYR A 264 23.69 -15.74 -7.94
C TYR A 264 23.48 -15.41 -6.46
N SER A 265 22.43 -15.93 -5.80
CA SER A 265 22.08 -15.55 -4.42
C SER A 265 23.22 -15.80 -3.43
N ASP A 266 23.88 -16.96 -3.58
CA ASP A 266 24.93 -17.45 -2.70
C ASP A 266 26.35 -17.11 -3.21
N SER A 267 26.45 -16.53 -4.41
CA SER A 267 27.71 -16.11 -4.98
C SER A 267 28.32 -14.93 -4.22
N GLY A 268 29.61 -15.00 -3.95
CA GLY A 268 30.42 -13.90 -3.41
C GLY A 268 31.00 -12.98 -4.49
N GLN A 269 30.77 -13.26 -5.77
CA GLN A 269 31.38 -12.53 -6.88
C GLN A 269 30.85 -11.10 -6.96
N ARG A 270 31.73 -10.16 -7.32
CA ARG A 270 31.41 -8.74 -7.50
C ARG A 270 30.66 -8.47 -8.80
N PHE A 271 30.98 -9.22 -9.85
CA PHE A 271 30.42 -9.07 -11.19
C PHE A 271 29.75 -10.38 -11.62
N PHE A 272 28.79 -10.30 -12.53
CA PHE A 272 28.31 -11.48 -13.27
C PHE A 272 29.42 -12.06 -14.16
N ALA A 273 29.28 -13.33 -14.55
CA ALA A 273 30.21 -13.96 -15.46
C ALA A 273 30.07 -13.36 -16.87
N VAL A 274 31.16 -13.36 -17.64
CA VAL A 274 31.20 -12.75 -18.98
C VAL A 274 30.27 -13.44 -19.97
N GLY A 275 29.92 -14.70 -19.73
CA GLY A 275 28.99 -15.48 -20.56
C GLY A 275 27.53 -15.39 -20.12
N ASP A 276 27.21 -14.68 -19.04
CA ASP A 276 25.82 -14.54 -18.59
C ASP A 276 25.08 -13.53 -19.47
N GLU A 277 23.87 -13.88 -19.88
CA GLU A 277 22.95 -12.93 -20.50
C GLU A 277 22.30 -12.09 -19.39
N VAL A 278 22.83 -10.88 -19.17
CA VAL A 278 22.32 -9.96 -18.14
C VAL A 278 21.31 -8.98 -18.76
N PRO A 279 20.02 -9.01 -18.38
CA PRO A 279 19.03 -8.09 -18.94
C PRO A 279 19.29 -6.60 -18.61
N ILE A 280 19.63 -5.78 -19.60
CA ILE A 280 19.94 -4.36 -19.39
C ILE A 280 18.74 -3.46 -19.70
N GLU A 281 18.15 -3.61 -20.90
CA GLU A 281 17.03 -2.78 -21.34
C GLU A 281 15.74 -3.13 -20.60
N GLY A 282 14.94 -2.12 -20.25
CA GLY A 282 13.75 -2.28 -19.42
C GLY A 282 14.05 -2.52 -17.92
N VAL A 283 15.27 -2.90 -17.57
CA VAL A 283 15.69 -3.19 -16.18
C VAL A 283 16.49 -2.04 -15.57
N ILE A 284 17.52 -1.56 -16.27
CA ILE A 284 18.39 -0.49 -15.77
C ILE A 284 17.92 0.86 -16.30
N GLN A 285 17.58 1.79 -15.41
CA GLN A 285 17.27 3.16 -15.81
C GLN A 285 18.48 3.82 -16.48
N PRO A 286 18.31 4.55 -17.61
CA PRO A 286 19.43 5.10 -18.39
C PRO A 286 20.44 5.89 -17.55
N LYS A 287 19.97 6.67 -16.56
CA LYS A 287 20.81 7.49 -15.68
C LYS A 287 21.79 6.71 -14.80
N TRP A 288 21.63 5.39 -14.67
CA TRP A 288 22.44 4.51 -13.84
C TRP A 288 23.32 3.54 -14.65
N LYS A 289 23.14 3.44 -15.98
CA LYS A 289 23.87 2.47 -16.81
C LYS A 289 25.38 2.57 -16.61
N ASP A 290 25.94 3.78 -16.70
CA ASP A 290 27.39 4.07 -16.55
C ASP A 290 27.97 3.78 -15.15
N ILE A 291 27.12 3.52 -14.15
CA ILE A 291 27.53 3.21 -12.76
C ILE A 291 27.43 1.72 -12.47
N ILE A 292 26.54 1.01 -13.18
CA ILE A 292 26.30 -0.43 -12.98
C ILE A 292 27.17 -1.25 -13.94
N ILE A 293 27.38 -0.75 -15.15
CA ILE A 293 28.22 -1.37 -16.18
C ILE A 293 29.60 -0.72 -16.09
N GLU A 294 30.60 -1.50 -15.68
CA GLU A 294 31.98 -1.09 -15.52
C GLU A 294 32.81 -1.71 -16.66
N THR A 295 33.64 -0.94 -17.35
CA THR A 295 34.60 -1.51 -18.32
C THR A 295 35.89 -1.88 -17.59
N ASP A 296 36.33 -3.14 -17.75
CA ASP A 296 37.58 -3.60 -17.13
C ASP A 296 38.83 -3.08 -17.87
N SER A 297 40.02 -3.37 -17.32
CA SER A 297 41.30 -2.96 -17.91
C SER A 297 41.59 -3.58 -19.28
N LYS A 298 40.83 -4.58 -19.70
CA LYS A 298 40.90 -5.24 -21.02
C LYS A 298 39.84 -4.73 -21.99
N GLY A 299 39.04 -3.73 -21.60
CA GLY A 299 37.97 -3.19 -22.42
C GLY A 299 36.68 -4.00 -22.41
N ILE A 300 36.56 -5.01 -21.55
CA ILE A 300 35.38 -5.89 -21.46
C ILE A 300 34.37 -5.26 -20.50
N GLU A 301 33.11 -5.16 -20.91
CA GLU A 301 32.03 -4.70 -20.05
C GLU A 301 31.69 -5.75 -18.98
N ARG A 302 31.56 -5.29 -17.73
CA ARG A 302 31.27 -6.11 -16.55
C ARG A 302 30.13 -5.48 -15.79
N VAL A 303 29.09 -6.25 -15.51
CA VAL A 303 27.94 -5.77 -14.75
C VAL A 303 28.16 -6.01 -13.26
N ASN A 304 28.21 -4.93 -12.47
CA ASN A 304 28.36 -5.00 -11.02
C ASN A 304 27.08 -5.58 -10.40
N ARG A 305 27.18 -6.76 -9.80
CA ARG A 305 26.04 -7.58 -9.42
C ARG A 305 25.17 -6.95 -8.33
N ILE A 306 25.76 -6.50 -7.23
CA ILE A 306 24.99 -5.87 -6.14
C ILE A 306 24.35 -4.58 -6.64
N ASN A 307 25.06 -3.86 -7.52
CA ASN A 307 24.48 -2.67 -8.09
C ASN A 307 23.30 -3.00 -9.00
N TYR A 308 23.44 -4.00 -9.84
CA TYR A 308 22.37 -4.52 -10.67
C TYR A 308 21.16 -5.01 -9.86
N GLU A 309 21.37 -5.75 -8.76
CA GLU A 309 20.33 -6.19 -7.83
C GLU A 309 19.47 -5.00 -7.35
N ILE A 310 20.09 -3.87 -6.99
CA ILE A 310 19.37 -2.64 -6.59
C ILE A 310 18.53 -2.08 -7.75
N ALA A 311 19.04 -2.10 -8.98
CA ALA A 311 18.31 -1.62 -10.15
C ALA A 311 17.10 -2.52 -10.46
N VAL A 312 17.27 -3.85 -10.43
CA VAL A 312 16.19 -4.81 -10.60
C VAL A 312 15.10 -4.61 -9.55
N LEU A 313 15.48 -4.44 -8.28
CA LEU A 313 14.52 -4.17 -7.21
C LEU A 313 13.74 -2.86 -7.43
N GLN A 314 14.36 -1.81 -7.97
CA GLN A 314 13.66 -0.57 -8.32
C GLN A 314 12.68 -0.75 -9.49
N SER A 315 13.05 -1.54 -10.49
CA SER A 315 12.20 -1.84 -11.64
C SER A 315 11.05 -2.77 -11.27
N LEU A 316 11.32 -3.81 -10.47
CA LEU A 316 10.32 -4.67 -9.85
C LEU A 316 9.28 -3.86 -9.07
N ARG A 317 9.74 -2.95 -8.20
CA ARG A 317 8.87 -2.05 -7.45
C ARG A 317 7.94 -1.25 -8.36
N THR A 318 8.45 -0.76 -9.49
CA THR A 318 7.65 0.00 -10.45
C THR A 318 6.61 -0.91 -11.11
N GLY A 319 7.02 -2.09 -11.60
CA GLY A 319 6.14 -3.08 -12.23
C GLY A 319 5.02 -3.58 -11.31
N LEU A 320 5.33 -3.86 -10.04
CA LEU A 320 4.34 -4.28 -9.03
C LEU A 320 3.29 -3.21 -8.76
N ARG A 321 3.70 -1.94 -8.70
CA ARG A 321 2.80 -0.81 -8.42
C ARG A 321 1.78 -0.55 -9.53
N CYS A 322 2.10 -0.90 -10.76
CA CYS A 322 1.20 -0.80 -11.91
C CYS A 322 0.61 -2.15 -12.34
N LYS A 323 0.81 -3.23 -11.56
CA LYS A 323 0.38 -4.61 -11.89
C LYS A 323 0.91 -5.17 -13.22
N GLU A 324 1.92 -4.53 -13.82
CA GLU A 324 2.63 -5.08 -14.99
C GLU A 324 3.46 -6.31 -14.61
N ILE A 325 3.90 -6.35 -13.35
CA ILE A 325 4.43 -7.54 -12.69
C ILE A 325 3.46 -7.91 -11.57
N TRP A 326 3.11 -9.18 -11.50
CA TRP A 326 2.19 -9.73 -10.50
C TRP A 326 2.79 -10.99 -9.88
N ILE A 327 2.18 -11.47 -8.79
CA ILE A 327 2.69 -12.60 -8.01
C ILE A 327 1.61 -13.67 -7.87
N GLU A 328 1.96 -14.91 -8.17
CA GLU A 328 1.06 -16.06 -8.00
C GLU A 328 0.62 -16.21 -6.54
N GLY A 329 -0.69 -16.38 -6.34
CA GLY A 329 -1.30 -16.56 -5.02
C GLY A 329 -1.45 -15.27 -4.18
N ALA A 330 -1.11 -14.10 -4.70
CA ALA A 330 -1.40 -12.80 -4.07
C ALA A 330 -2.90 -12.44 -4.16
N ASP A 331 -3.36 -11.42 -3.42
CA ASP A 331 -4.73 -10.86 -3.58
C ASP A 331 -4.65 -9.49 -4.25
N ARG A 332 -3.95 -8.52 -3.65
CA ARG A 332 -3.79 -7.18 -4.24
C ARG A 332 -2.82 -7.19 -5.41
N TYR A 333 -1.78 -8.01 -5.37
CA TYR A 333 -0.75 -8.11 -6.41
C TYR A 333 -0.96 -9.33 -7.33
N ARG A 334 -2.18 -9.85 -7.43
CA ARG A 334 -2.54 -10.95 -8.35
C ARG A 334 -2.52 -10.52 -9.81
N ASN A 335 -2.64 -11.51 -10.70
CA ASN A 335 -2.77 -11.29 -12.14
C ASN A 335 -3.91 -10.29 -12.44
N PRO A 336 -3.63 -9.15 -13.11
CA PRO A 336 -4.66 -8.17 -13.44
C PRO A 336 -5.77 -8.73 -14.34
N ASP A 337 -5.47 -9.75 -15.16
CA ASP A 337 -6.47 -10.34 -16.04
C ASP A 337 -7.57 -11.06 -15.24
N GLU A 338 -7.28 -11.53 -14.03
CA GLU A 338 -8.29 -12.13 -13.13
C GLU A 338 -9.29 -11.11 -12.56
N ASP A 339 -8.97 -9.81 -12.65
CA ASP A 339 -9.89 -8.73 -12.27
C ASP A 339 -10.88 -8.39 -13.41
N LEU A 340 -10.69 -8.98 -14.60
CA LEU A 340 -11.52 -8.75 -15.79
C LEU A 340 -12.50 -9.92 -16.03
N PRO A 341 -13.69 -9.65 -16.61
CA PRO A 341 -14.60 -10.69 -17.04
C PRO A 341 -13.94 -11.57 -18.11
N GLN A 342 -13.88 -12.87 -17.87
CA GLN A 342 -13.27 -13.84 -18.80
C GLN A 342 -14.18 -14.15 -20.00
N ASP A 343 -15.45 -13.80 -19.89
CA ASP A 343 -16.52 -14.01 -20.85
C ASP A 343 -16.90 -12.71 -21.59
N PHE A 344 -16.01 -11.70 -21.57
CA PHE A 344 -16.27 -10.37 -22.13
C PHE A 344 -16.70 -10.41 -23.60
N GLU A 345 -16.01 -11.18 -24.42
CA GLU A 345 -16.35 -11.27 -25.85
C GLU A 345 -17.69 -11.98 -26.10
N GLU A 346 -18.08 -12.90 -25.22
CA GLU A 346 -19.35 -13.64 -25.33
C GLU A 346 -20.54 -12.79 -24.88
N HIS A 347 -20.37 -12.00 -23.82
CA HIS A 347 -21.42 -11.16 -23.21
C HIS A 347 -21.24 -9.66 -23.45
N LYS A 348 -20.50 -9.27 -24.50
CA LYS A 348 -20.16 -7.89 -24.80
C LYS A 348 -21.39 -6.98 -24.82
N ASP A 349 -22.43 -7.35 -25.57
CA ASP A 349 -23.65 -6.53 -25.70
C ASP A 349 -24.35 -6.30 -24.36
N GLU A 350 -24.43 -7.34 -23.53
CA GLU A 350 -25.03 -7.27 -22.19
C GLU A 350 -24.23 -6.36 -21.26
N TYR A 351 -22.90 -6.46 -21.29
CA TYR A 351 -22.02 -5.63 -20.48
C TYR A 351 -22.14 -4.14 -20.85
N PHE A 352 -22.14 -3.82 -22.15
CA PHE A 352 -22.31 -2.45 -22.63
C PHE A 352 -23.70 -1.90 -22.26
N GLN A 353 -24.75 -2.71 -22.38
CA GLN A 353 -26.09 -2.33 -21.95
C GLN A 353 -26.17 -2.05 -20.44
N ALA A 354 -25.55 -2.89 -19.60
CA ALA A 354 -25.52 -2.71 -18.15
C ALA A 354 -24.77 -1.43 -17.74
N LEU A 355 -23.68 -1.11 -18.44
CA LEU A 355 -22.91 0.14 -18.26
C LEU A 355 -23.59 1.38 -18.86
N LYS A 356 -24.67 1.19 -19.64
CA LYS A 356 -25.31 2.24 -20.45
C LYS A 356 -24.31 2.92 -21.40
N ALA A 357 -23.37 2.14 -21.94
CA ALA A 357 -22.37 2.57 -22.88
C ALA A 357 -22.72 2.09 -24.31
N PRO A 358 -22.43 2.88 -25.36
CA PRO A 358 -22.69 2.44 -26.73
C PRO A 358 -21.64 1.41 -27.18
N LEU A 359 -22.05 0.46 -28.02
CA LEU A 359 -21.15 -0.54 -28.61
C LEU A 359 -20.13 0.08 -29.56
N ASP A 360 -20.55 1.11 -30.28
CA ASP A 360 -19.67 1.88 -31.15
C ASP A 360 -18.83 2.85 -30.32
N VAL A 361 -17.51 2.70 -30.43
CA VAL A 361 -16.53 3.49 -29.71
C VAL A 361 -16.43 4.92 -30.24
N GLU A 362 -16.72 5.15 -31.53
CA GLU A 362 -16.54 6.46 -32.15
C GLU A 362 -17.53 7.52 -31.62
N PRO A 363 -18.86 7.25 -31.51
CA PRO A 363 -19.79 8.15 -30.86
C PRO A 363 -19.42 8.43 -29.40
N PHE A 364 -19.02 7.41 -28.64
CA PHE A 364 -18.61 7.58 -27.25
C PHE A 364 -17.41 8.52 -27.11
N ILE A 365 -16.36 8.30 -27.91
CA ILE A 365 -15.17 9.16 -27.92
C ILE A 365 -15.53 10.58 -28.37
N SER A 366 -16.36 10.71 -29.40
CA SER A 366 -16.81 11.99 -29.92
C SER A 366 -17.57 12.78 -28.85
N ASP A 367 -18.53 12.15 -28.18
CA ASP A 367 -19.34 12.76 -27.13
C ASP A 367 -18.50 13.20 -25.93
N ILE A 368 -17.54 12.38 -25.49
CA ILE A 368 -16.61 12.76 -24.42
C ILE A 368 -15.72 13.93 -24.84
N LYS A 369 -15.16 13.89 -26.06
CA LYS A 369 -14.34 14.98 -26.59
C LYS A 369 -15.16 16.26 -26.70
N GLN A 370 -16.40 16.18 -27.16
CA GLN A 370 -17.29 17.31 -27.29
C GLN A 370 -17.66 17.86 -25.91
N LEU A 371 -18.06 17.02 -24.97
CA LEU A 371 -18.32 17.40 -23.58
C LEU A 371 -17.09 18.11 -22.97
N MET A 372 -15.89 17.56 -23.15
CA MET A 372 -14.67 18.18 -22.67
C MET A 372 -14.45 19.57 -23.31
N LYS A 373 -14.60 19.69 -24.64
CA LYS A 373 -14.49 20.97 -25.35
C LYS A 373 -15.53 21.96 -24.84
N ASP A 374 -16.79 21.56 -24.70
CA ASP A 374 -17.87 22.41 -24.23
C ASP A 374 -17.61 22.90 -22.81
N LYS A 375 -17.14 22.03 -21.90
CA LYS A 375 -16.78 22.42 -20.53
C LYS A 375 -15.56 23.32 -20.47
N LEU A 376 -14.56 23.12 -21.34
CA LEU A 376 -13.40 24.00 -21.45
C LEU A 376 -13.78 25.36 -22.05
N HIS A 377 -14.66 25.39 -23.06
CA HIS A 377 -15.22 26.62 -23.60
C HIS A 377 -16.01 27.37 -22.54
N LEU A 378 -16.88 26.68 -21.79
CA LEU A 378 -17.62 27.27 -20.68
C LEU A 378 -16.69 27.85 -19.61
N LEU A 379 -15.60 27.15 -19.28
CA LEU A 379 -14.60 27.64 -18.35
C LEU A 379 -13.89 28.89 -18.89
N ASN A 380 -13.52 28.90 -20.18
CA ASN A 380 -12.84 30.02 -20.81
C ASN A 380 -13.75 31.26 -20.92
N GLN A 381 -15.00 31.08 -21.35
CA GLN A 381 -16.04 32.12 -21.33
C GLN A 381 -16.22 32.66 -19.91
N GLY A 382 -16.22 31.80 -18.90
CA GLY A 382 -16.26 32.20 -17.49
C GLY A 382 -15.13 33.15 -17.08
N PHE A 383 -13.94 33.02 -17.68
CA PHE A 383 -12.82 33.93 -17.47
C PHE A 383 -12.95 35.22 -18.28
N GLU A 384 -13.34 35.12 -19.56
CA GLU A 384 -13.50 36.27 -20.46
C GLU A 384 -14.59 37.22 -19.96
N ASP A 385 -15.74 36.66 -19.59
CA ASP A 385 -16.91 37.40 -19.12
C ASP A 385 -16.83 37.78 -17.63
N LYS A 386 -15.75 37.37 -16.94
CA LYS A 386 -15.56 37.54 -15.48
C LYS A 386 -16.76 37.04 -14.66
N SER A 387 -17.42 35.98 -15.14
CA SER A 387 -18.55 35.37 -14.44
C SER A 387 -18.11 34.27 -13.46
N ASN A 388 -16.83 33.86 -13.50
CA ASN A 388 -16.28 32.82 -12.65
C ASN A 388 -15.10 33.30 -11.77
N ASP A 389 -15.41 34.16 -10.78
CA ASP A 389 -14.43 34.71 -9.83
C ASP A 389 -13.84 33.65 -8.86
N LYS A 390 -14.42 32.45 -8.84
CA LYS A 390 -13.99 31.35 -7.97
C LYS A 390 -12.92 30.47 -8.59
N VAL A 391 -12.51 30.72 -9.83
CA VAL A 391 -11.41 29.99 -10.48
C VAL A 391 -10.38 30.99 -10.96
N ALA A 392 -9.09 30.69 -10.78
CA ALA A 392 -8.00 31.53 -11.25
C ALA A 392 -6.88 30.68 -11.86
N ILE A 393 -6.23 31.18 -12.90
CA ILE A 393 -5.00 30.58 -13.44
C ILE A 393 -3.80 31.24 -12.74
N THR A 394 -3.03 30.44 -12.01
CA THR A 394 -1.82 30.85 -11.29
C THR A 394 -0.57 30.30 -11.99
N SER A 395 0.59 30.93 -11.81
CA SER A 395 1.86 30.41 -12.31
C SER A 395 2.66 29.77 -11.18
N ARG A 396 3.11 28.53 -11.39
CA ARG A 396 4.07 27.85 -10.52
C ARG A 396 5.11 27.16 -11.38
N ASN A 397 6.39 27.50 -11.19
CA ASN A 397 7.51 27.02 -12.00
C ASN A 397 7.32 27.24 -13.52
N ASN A 398 6.87 28.43 -13.93
CA ASN A 398 6.55 28.78 -15.32
C ASN A 398 5.51 27.85 -15.99
N LYS A 399 4.68 27.16 -15.20
CA LYS A 399 3.53 26.39 -15.68
C LYS A 399 2.25 27.00 -15.13
N GLY A 400 1.19 27.01 -15.94
CA GLY A 400 -0.15 27.43 -15.51
C GLY A 400 -0.81 26.36 -14.63
N TRP A 401 -1.40 26.79 -13.52
CA TRP A 401 -2.11 25.96 -12.54
C TRP A 401 -3.49 26.53 -12.28
N ILE A 402 -4.51 25.69 -12.35
CA ILE A 402 -5.88 26.06 -12.00
C ILE A 402 -6.00 26.07 -10.46
N ARG A 403 -6.38 27.21 -9.90
CA ARG A 403 -6.75 27.37 -8.50
C ARG A 403 -8.26 27.54 -8.42
N VAL A 404 -8.92 26.65 -7.67
CA VAL A 404 -10.31 26.81 -7.27
C VAL A 404 -10.34 27.47 -5.89
N THR A 405 -11.08 28.57 -5.76
CA THR A 405 -11.28 29.29 -4.50
C THR A 405 -11.98 28.35 -3.51
N PRO A 406 -11.45 28.16 -2.29
CA PRO A 406 -12.10 27.36 -1.26
C PRO A 406 -13.52 27.88 -0.96
N LEU A 407 -14.37 27.01 -0.44
CA LEU A 407 -15.67 27.43 0.06
C LEU A 407 -15.50 28.53 1.11
N GLU A 408 -16.33 29.57 1.02
CA GLU A 408 -16.34 30.64 2.01
C GLU A 408 -16.72 30.08 3.38
N LYS A 409 -16.11 30.61 4.43
CA LYS A 409 -16.50 30.26 5.79
C LYS A 409 -17.94 30.71 5.99
N GLN A 410 -18.84 29.78 6.34
CA GLN A 410 -20.20 30.11 6.72
C GLN A 410 -20.17 31.16 7.86
N PRO A 411 -20.94 32.26 7.75
CA PRO A 411 -21.00 33.25 8.81
C PRO A 411 -21.54 32.60 10.08
N GLU A 412 -20.92 32.89 11.21
CA GLU A 412 -21.42 32.36 12.48
C GLU A 412 -22.76 33.03 12.79
N PRO A 413 -23.83 32.26 13.07
CA PRO A 413 -25.13 32.82 13.44
C PRO A 413 -24.98 33.80 14.62
N PRO A 414 -25.73 34.93 14.65
CA PRO A 414 -25.55 35.98 15.66
C PRO A 414 -25.60 35.49 17.10
N HIS A 415 -26.42 34.48 17.38
CA HIS A 415 -26.63 33.93 18.72
C HIS A 415 -25.80 32.67 19.01
N LEU A 416 -24.94 32.21 18.08
CA LEU A 416 -24.19 30.96 18.27
C LEU A 416 -23.26 31.00 19.48
N SER A 417 -22.61 32.16 19.72
CA SER A 417 -21.75 32.35 20.89
C SER A 417 -22.53 32.28 22.20
N MET A 418 -23.69 32.92 22.26
CA MET A 418 -24.61 32.87 23.41
C MET A 418 -25.12 31.45 23.65
N ILE A 419 -25.53 30.74 22.61
CA ILE A 419 -25.97 29.34 22.71
C ILE A 419 -24.82 28.45 23.17
N LYS A 420 -23.62 28.59 22.61
CA LYS A 420 -22.43 27.84 23.05
C LYS A 420 -22.07 28.13 24.51
N GLN A 421 -22.27 29.36 24.97
CA GLN A 421 -22.05 29.74 26.36
C GLN A 421 -23.11 29.10 27.26
N GLU A 422 -24.38 29.22 26.92
CA GLU A 422 -25.48 28.63 27.70
C GLU A 422 -25.41 27.09 27.72
N ILE A 423 -24.99 26.45 26.62
CA ILE A 423 -24.72 25.02 26.59
C ILE A 423 -23.56 24.66 27.53
N ARG A 424 -22.48 25.46 27.57
CA ARG A 424 -21.36 25.22 28.49
C ARG A 424 -21.76 25.45 29.94
N ASP A 425 -22.58 26.45 30.22
CA ASP A 425 -23.02 26.77 31.58
C ASP A 425 -23.97 25.69 32.12
N ARG A 426 -24.82 25.12 31.25
CA ARG A 426 -25.75 24.02 31.61
C ARG A 426 -25.10 22.64 31.59
N TRP A 427 -24.18 22.38 30.66
CA TRP A 427 -23.54 21.09 30.43
C TRP A 427 -22.02 21.28 30.33
N SER A 428 -21.39 21.67 31.45
CA SER A 428 -19.95 21.98 31.52
C SER A 428 -19.04 20.81 31.14
N ASN A 429 -19.50 19.57 31.32
CA ASN A 429 -18.79 18.35 30.95
C ASN A 429 -19.71 17.42 30.15
N ILE A 430 -19.66 17.50 28.82
CA ILE A 430 -20.32 16.51 27.95
C ILE A 430 -19.47 15.25 27.94
N ASN A 431 -20.06 14.12 28.36
CA ASN A 431 -19.40 12.84 28.29
C ASN A 431 -19.24 12.44 26.80
N LEU A 432 -18.02 12.09 26.39
CA LEU A 432 -17.72 11.70 25.02
C LEU A 432 -18.53 10.46 24.58
N LEU A 433 -18.87 9.55 25.50
CA LEU A 433 -19.74 8.41 25.18
C LEU A 433 -21.17 8.87 24.88
N ASP A 434 -21.68 9.88 25.58
CA ASP A 434 -23.00 10.46 25.30
C ASP A 434 -23.01 11.16 23.94
N LEU A 435 -21.93 11.88 23.60
CA LEU A 435 -21.77 12.46 22.26
C LEU A 435 -21.76 11.39 21.16
N LEU A 436 -21.06 10.27 21.39
CA LEU A 436 -21.02 9.15 20.46
C LEU A 436 -22.38 8.49 20.30
N LYS A 437 -23.10 8.29 21.41
CA LYS A 437 -24.48 7.79 21.43
C LYS A 437 -25.43 8.71 20.66
N GLU A 438 -25.35 10.03 20.88
CA GLU A 438 -26.19 11.01 20.19
C GLU A 438 -25.89 11.03 18.69
N THR A 439 -24.61 10.94 18.32
CA THR A 439 -24.20 10.83 16.91
C THR A 439 -24.79 9.57 16.27
N ASP A 440 -24.77 8.44 16.97
CA ASP A 440 -25.39 7.20 16.48
C ASP A 440 -26.91 7.30 16.41
N PHE A 441 -27.55 7.98 17.36
CA PHE A 441 -28.99 8.22 17.32
C PHE A 441 -29.40 9.03 16.07
N LEU A 442 -28.63 10.05 15.71
CA LEU A 442 -28.92 10.92 14.56
C LEU A 442 -28.58 10.29 13.21
N THR A 443 -27.53 9.46 13.15
CA THR A 443 -26.98 8.95 11.88
C THR A 443 -27.23 7.46 11.67
N GLY A 444 -27.53 6.70 12.72
CA GLY A 444 -27.63 5.25 12.69
C GLY A 444 -26.36 4.54 12.26
N PHE A 445 -25.17 5.14 12.46
CA PHE A 445 -23.91 4.61 11.90
C PHE A 445 -23.58 3.19 12.40
N THR A 446 -24.05 2.80 13.59
CA THR A 446 -23.85 1.45 14.14
C THR A 446 -24.49 0.35 13.28
N ASN A 447 -25.50 0.67 12.46
CA ASN A 447 -26.15 -0.28 11.54
C ASN A 447 -25.20 -0.83 10.46
N HIS A 448 -24.07 -0.16 10.21
CA HIS A 448 -23.05 -0.64 9.27
C HIS A 448 -22.14 -1.74 9.85
N PHE A 449 -22.16 -1.96 11.17
CA PHE A 449 -21.39 -3.01 11.83
C PHE A 449 -22.17 -4.32 11.83
N LYS A 450 -22.12 -5.03 10.71
CA LYS A 450 -22.80 -6.34 10.57
C LYS A 450 -21.94 -7.46 11.14
N THR A 451 -22.59 -8.46 11.72
CA THR A 451 -21.89 -9.64 12.26
C THR A 451 -21.34 -10.52 11.13
N THR A 452 -20.22 -11.17 11.42
CA THR A 452 -19.59 -12.19 10.56
C THR A 452 -20.07 -13.61 10.88
N ALA A 453 -20.92 -13.78 11.90
CA ALA A 453 -21.52 -15.07 12.24
C ALA A 453 -22.81 -15.34 11.46
N ASP A 454 -23.14 -16.61 11.23
CA ASP A 454 -24.36 -17.01 10.51
C ASP A 454 -25.65 -16.58 11.22
N ARG A 455 -25.61 -16.44 12.55
CA ARG A 455 -26.74 -16.04 13.38
C ARG A 455 -26.29 -15.15 14.52
N SER A 456 -27.01 -14.05 14.74
CA SER A 456 -26.94 -13.28 15.98
C SER A 456 -28.07 -13.72 16.91
N ILE A 457 -27.70 -14.23 18.09
CA ILE A 457 -28.66 -14.53 19.18
C ILE A 457 -28.93 -13.26 20.00
N LEU A 458 -28.04 -12.26 19.90
CA LEU A 458 -28.18 -10.99 20.62
C LEU A 458 -29.20 -10.09 19.93
N ASP A 459 -30.01 -9.42 20.73
CA ASP A 459 -30.91 -8.37 20.29
C ASP A 459 -30.13 -7.13 19.82
N GLN A 460 -30.79 -6.29 19.02
CA GLN A 460 -30.16 -5.14 18.38
C GLN A 460 -29.71 -4.08 19.38
N GLU A 461 -30.44 -3.89 20.48
CA GLU A 461 -30.12 -2.89 21.51
C GLU A 461 -28.83 -3.27 22.26
N THR A 462 -28.69 -4.54 22.64
CA THR A 462 -27.48 -5.08 23.25
C THR A 462 -26.27 -4.95 22.31
N ILE A 463 -26.44 -5.21 21.02
CA ILE A 463 -25.37 -5.06 20.03
C ILE A 463 -24.96 -3.59 19.90
N GLN A 464 -25.90 -2.69 19.71
CA GLN A 464 -25.66 -1.25 19.57
C GLN A 464 -24.92 -0.71 20.79
N ARG A 465 -25.43 -0.99 21.99
CA ARG A 465 -24.84 -0.55 23.25
C ARG A 465 -23.38 -1.02 23.40
N ARG A 466 -23.12 -2.30 23.12
CA ARG A 466 -21.75 -2.86 23.17
C ARG A 466 -20.84 -2.33 22.06
N LEU A 467 -21.37 -2.03 20.87
CA LEU A 467 -20.64 -1.39 19.79
C LEU A 467 -20.16 0.00 20.20
N LEU A 468 -21.04 0.82 20.77
CA LEU A 468 -20.70 2.16 21.26
C LEU A 468 -19.57 2.11 22.30
N LEU A 469 -19.66 1.18 23.27
CA LEU A 469 -18.61 0.96 24.27
C LEU A 469 -17.29 0.53 23.65
N CYS A 470 -17.34 -0.37 22.65
CA CYS A 470 -16.13 -0.81 21.95
C CYS A 470 -15.48 0.32 21.16
N LEU A 471 -16.27 1.07 20.39
CA LEU A 471 -15.80 2.18 19.57
C LEU A 471 -15.23 3.31 20.43
N PHE A 472 -15.90 3.61 21.56
CA PHE A 472 -15.38 4.53 22.56
C PHE A 472 -14.01 4.07 23.06
N GLY A 473 -13.90 2.84 23.59
CA GLY A 473 -12.64 2.33 24.13
C GLY A 473 -11.50 2.23 23.12
N LEU A 474 -11.81 1.97 21.85
CA LEU A 474 -10.82 1.94 20.76
C LEU A 474 -10.43 3.36 20.32
N GLY A 475 -11.39 4.27 20.20
CA GLY A 475 -11.17 5.64 19.72
C GLY A 475 -10.42 6.52 20.73
N THR A 476 -10.60 6.29 22.03
CA THR A 476 -9.93 7.04 23.09
C THR A 476 -8.62 6.40 23.55
N ASN A 477 -8.23 5.26 23.00
CA ASN A 477 -7.12 4.42 23.49
C ASN A 477 -7.27 3.98 24.97
N THR A 478 -8.46 4.08 25.57
CA THR A 478 -8.72 3.62 26.95
C THR A 478 -8.70 2.09 27.06
N GLY A 479 -9.08 1.40 25.97
CA GLY A 479 -9.09 -0.06 25.90
C GLY A 479 -10.31 -0.71 26.57
N LEU A 480 -10.70 -1.89 26.07
CA LEU A 480 -11.95 -2.54 26.47
C LEU A 480 -11.99 -3.00 27.94
N LYS A 481 -10.82 -3.30 28.55
CA LYS A 481 -10.75 -3.71 29.96
C LYS A 481 -11.17 -2.58 30.90
N ALA A 482 -10.66 -1.38 30.66
CA ALA A 482 -11.00 -0.20 31.44
C ALA A 482 -12.47 0.21 31.20
N VAL A 483 -12.95 0.13 29.95
CA VAL A 483 -14.37 0.37 29.64
C VAL A 483 -15.28 -0.62 30.37
N SER A 484 -14.96 -1.92 30.39
CA SER A 484 -15.75 -2.91 31.15
C SER A 484 -15.65 -2.74 32.66
N ALA A 485 -14.54 -2.20 33.19
CA ALA A 485 -14.43 -1.96 34.63
C ALA A 485 -15.35 -0.82 35.11
N GLY A 486 -15.67 0.13 34.23
CA GLY A 486 -16.62 1.21 34.50
C GLY A 486 -18.09 0.87 34.19
N ASN A 487 -18.39 -0.35 33.73
CA ASN A 487 -19.74 -0.77 33.35
C ASN A 487 -20.10 -2.13 33.97
N ASN A 488 -21.15 -2.19 34.78
CA ASN A 488 -21.58 -3.42 35.44
C ASN A 488 -22.41 -4.36 34.54
N LEU A 489 -22.85 -3.89 33.36
CA LEU A 489 -23.75 -4.64 32.48
C LEU A 489 -23.03 -5.55 31.48
N ASP A 490 -21.77 -5.25 31.12
CA ASP A 490 -21.03 -6.03 30.14
C ASP A 490 -19.63 -6.34 30.59
N SER A 491 -19.33 -7.63 30.56
CA SER A 491 -18.00 -8.12 30.83
C SER A 491 -17.03 -7.79 29.69
N TYR A 492 -15.74 -7.75 30.02
CA TYR A 492 -14.66 -7.66 29.04
C TYR A 492 -14.79 -8.69 27.90
N ARG A 493 -15.20 -9.93 28.22
CA ARG A 493 -15.34 -11.02 27.25
C ARG A 493 -16.43 -10.71 26.21
N GLU A 494 -17.52 -10.08 26.63
CA GLU A 494 -18.63 -9.71 25.74
C GLU A 494 -18.27 -8.53 24.83
N LEU A 495 -17.58 -7.52 25.36
CA LEU A 495 -17.05 -6.43 24.54
C LEU A 495 -16.00 -6.95 23.55
N GLN A 496 -15.13 -7.87 23.99
CA GLN A 496 -14.16 -8.51 23.11
C GLN A 496 -14.83 -9.31 21.99
N TYR A 497 -15.95 -10.00 22.29
CA TYR A 497 -16.76 -10.68 21.29
C TYR A 497 -17.28 -9.70 20.22
N ILE A 498 -17.87 -8.58 20.64
CA ILE A 498 -18.40 -7.56 19.71
C ILE A 498 -17.27 -6.95 18.87
N ARG A 499 -16.17 -6.54 19.50
CA ARG A 499 -14.99 -6.01 18.80
C ARG A 499 -14.47 -6.99 17.74
N ASN A 500 -14.43 -8.29 18.04
CA ASN A 500 -13.92 -9.27 17.09
C ASN A 500 -14.91 -9.58 15.96
N LYS A 501 -16.22 -9.67 16.26
CA LYS A 501 -17.22 -10.19 15.31
C LYS A 501 -17.92 -9.12 14.46
N PHE A 502 -17.93 -7.86 14.91
CA PHE A 502 -18.68 -6.77 14.29
C PHE A 502 -17.78 -5.63 13.78
N ILE A 503 -16.65 -5.36 14.44
CA ILE A 503 -15.78 -4.22 14.11
C ILE A 503 -14.69 -4.61 13.12
N HIS A 504 -14.90 -4.21 11.86
CA HIS A 504 -13.94 -4.41 10.76
C HIS A 504 -13.70 -3.10 10.01
N LYS A 505 -12.56 -3.01 9.30
CA LYS A 505 -12.11 -1.79 8.60
C LYS A 505 -13.15 -1.26 7.61
N ASP A 506 -13.80 -2.16 6.86
CA ASP A 506 -14.78 -1.74 5.86
C ASP A 506 -16.10 -1.27 6.50
N HIS A 507 -16.49 -1.85 7.64
CA HIS A 507 -17.64 -1.35 8.43
C HIS A 507 -17.35 0.04 8.99
N LEU A 508 -16.15 0.25 9.53
CA LEU A 508 -15.69 1.57 9.99
C LEU A 508 -15.69 2.61 8.86
N ARG A 509 -15.22 2.24 7.66
CA ARG A 509 -15.23 3.15 6.51
C ARG A 509 -16.65 3.57 6.14
N LYS A 510 -17.61 2.62 6.14
CA LYS A 510 -19.02 2.90 5.87
C LYS A 510 -19.65 3.78 6.96
N ALA A 511 -19.43 3.44 8.23
CA ALA A 511 -19.91 4.25 9.35
C ALA A 511 -19.38 5.70 9.31
N ASN A 512 -18.09 5.88 9.01
CA ASN A 512 -17.51 7.21 8.85
C ASN A 512 -18.12 7.98 7.67
N ALA A 513 -18.38 7.30 6.55
CA ALA A 513 -19.04 7.90 5.40
C ALA A 513 -20.46 8.35 5.76
N GLU A 514 -21.21 7.55 6.52
CA GLU A 514 -22.57 7.88 6.96
C GLU A 514 -22.58 9.16 7.83
N VAL A 515 -21.71 9.22 8.84
CA VAL A 515 -21.57 10.42 9.69
C VAL A 515 -21.19 11.64 8.85
N THR A 516 -20.27 11.48 7.91
CA THR A 516 -19.82 12.57 7.03
C THR A 516 -20.96 13.05 6.11
N ASN A 517 -21.70 12.12 5.51
CA ASN A 517 -22.83 12.42 4.63
C ASN A 517 -23.92 13.18 5.39
N HIS A 518 -24.24 12.77 6.62
CA HIS A 518 -25.17 13.51 7.48
C HIS A 518 -24.68 14.94 7.77
N ILE A 519 -23.40 15.12 8.12
CA ILE A 519 -22.82 16.46 8.34
C ILE A 519 -22.94 17.32 7.08
N ILE A 520 -22.62 16.77 5.90
CA ILE A 520 -22.71 17.49 4.63
C ILE A 520 -24.17 17.83 4.30
N TYR A 521 -25.09 16.87 4.46
CA TYR A 521 -26.52 17.07 4.20
C TYR A 521 -27.10 18.22 5.01
N HIS A 522 -26.77 18.31 6.30
CA HIS A 522 -27.21 19.43 7.14
C HIS A 522 -26.61 20.76 6.69
N ARG A 523 -25.34 20.78 6.27
CA ARG A 523 -24.70 22.01 5.75
C ARG A 523 -25.23 22.45 4.41
N MET A 524 -25.62 21.52 3.53
CA MET A 524 -26.19 21.84 2.21
C MET A 524 -27.61 22.40 2.29
N LYS A 525 -28.37 22.11 3.35
CA LYS A 525 -29.71 22.68 3.57
C LYS A 525 -29.69 24.14 4.05
N GLU A 526 -28.54 24.60 4.52
CA GLU A 526 -28.35 25.98 5.03
C GLU A 526 -27.75 26.92 3.96
N VAL A 527 -27.51 26.42 2.74
CA VAL A 527 -27.12 27.16 1.53
C VAL A 527 -28.28 27.13 0.56
#